data_AF-A0A653XC46-F1
#
_entry.id   AF-A0A653XC46-F1
#
_cell.length_a   1.000
_cell.length_b   1.000
_cell.length_c   1.000
_cell.angle_alpha   90.00
_cell.angle_beta   90.00
_cell.angle_gamma   90.00
#
_symmetry.space_group_name_H-M   'P 1'
#
loop_
_entity.id
_entity.type
_entity.pdbx_description
1 polymer ?
#
loop_
_entity_poly.entity_id
_entity_poly.type
_entity_poly.pdbx_seq_one_letter_code
_entity_poly.pdbx_strand_id
1 'polypeptide(L)' 'MAVVKFPPKQINPFLSEYLVTGFYRDDGVVLVSPDKPVPNGAKLG' A
#
# COMPACT_ATOMS: atom_id res chain seq x y z
N MET A 1 0.05 -4.89 0.72
CA MET A 1 0.75 -4.25 1.86
C MET A 1 0.65 -2.74 1.72
N ALA A 2 0.82 -1.97 2.80
CA ALA A 2 0.72 -0.51 2.73
C ALA A 2 1.69 0.18 3.70
N VAL A 3 2.17 1.36 3.30
CA VAL A 3 2.88 2.29 4.18
C VAL A 3 1.86 3.27 4.75
N VAL A 4 1.78 3.31 6.08
CA VAL A 4 0.76 4.07 6.83
C VAL A 4 1.31 5.35 7.48
N LYS A 5 2.60 5.66 7.31
CA LYS A 5 3.25 6.82 7.91
C LYS A 5 3.53 7.91 6.87
N PHE A 6 2.56 8.18 6.01
CA PHE A 6 2.60 9.35 5.14
C PHE A 6 1.74 10.46 5.72
N PRO A 7 2.13 11.74 5.58
CA PRO A 7 1.20 12.84 5.80
C PRO A 7 -0.04 12.65 4.92
N PRO A 8 -1.27 12.98 5.40
CA PRO A 8 -2.47 12.88 4.60
C PRO A 8 -2.32 13.64 3.27
N LYS A 9 -2.70 13.00 2.16
CA LYS A 9 -2.60 13.56 0.82
C LYS A 9 -3.99 13.72 0.22
N GLN A 10 -4.32 14.95 -0.18
CA GLN A 10 -5.56 15.22 -0.91
C GLN A 10 -5.49 14.64 -2.33
N ILE A 11 -6.45 13.80 -2.70
CA ILE A 11 -6.64 13.24 -4.03
C ILE A 11 -8.11 13.48 -4.44
N ASN A 12 -8.36 14.55 -5.20
CA ASN A 12 -9.71 15.00 -5.55
C ASN A 12 -10.61 15.11 -4.29
N PRO A 13 -11.89 14.67 -4.19
CA PRO A 13 -12.64 14.86 -2.95
C PRO A 13 -12.18 13.93 -1.81
N PHE A 14 -11.21 13.06 -2.04
CA PHE A 14 -10.74 12.07 -1.08
C PHE A 14 -9.45 12.50 -0.39
N LEU A 15 -9.36 12.23 0.92
CA LEU A 15 -8.13 12.37 1.69
C LEU A 15 -7.51 10.99 1.87
N SER A 16 -6.32 10.77 1.32
CA SER A 16 -5.59 9.50 1.41
C SER A 16 -4.60 9.53 2.57
N GLU A 17 -4.67 8.55 3.48
CA GLU A 17 -3.80 8.45 4.66
C GLU A 17 -2.71 7.37 4.54
N TYR A 18 -2.73 6.58 3.46
CA TYR A 18 -1.80 5.47 3.26
C TYR A 18 -1.43 5.29 1.79
N LEU A 19 -0.37 4.54 1.54
CA LEU A 19 0.09 4.15 0.20
C LEU A 19 0.15 2.62 0.11
N VAL A 20 -0.62 2.04 -0.81
CA VAL A 20 -0.53 0.60 -1.14
C VAL A 20 0.72 0.35 -1.99
N THR A 21 1.47 -0.70 -1.66
CA THR A 21 2.74 -1.01 -2.33
C THR A 21 2.57 -1.98 -3.50
N GLY A 22 3.35 -1.76 -4.56
CA GLY A 22 3.34 -2.55 -5.79
C GLY A 22 4.53 -2.22 -6.69
N PHE A 23 4.71 -3.00 -7.76
CA PHE A 23 5.72 -2.79 -8.79
C PHE A 23 5.05 -2.53 -10.14
N TYR A 24 5.60 -1.58 -10.89
CA TYR A 24 5.19 -1.33 -12.27
C TYR A 24 5.78 -2.39 -13.20
N ARG A 25 5.01 -2.77 -14.21
CA ARG A 25 5.39 -3.60 -15.34
C ARG A 25 4.88 -2.95 -16.63
N ASP A 26 5.38 -3.39 -17.76
CA ASP A 26 4.96 -2.89 -19.08
C ASP A 26 3.45 -3.10 -19.33
N ASP A 27 2.87 -4.13 -18.74
CA ASP A 27 1.46 -4.53 -18.87
C ASP A 27 0.56 -4.06 -17.71
N GLY A 28 1.11 -3.39 -16.69
CA GLY A 28 0.32 -2.88 -15.57
C GLY A 28 1.05 -2.82 -14.23
N VAL A 29 0.33 -3.13 -13.15
CA VAL A 29 0.84 -3.04 -11.77
C VAL A 29 0.59 -4.36 -11.03
N VAL A 30 1.62 -4.83 -10.32
CA VAL A 30 1.52 -6.00 -9.43
C VAL A 30 1.59 -5.52 -7.99
N LEU A 31 0.57 -5.85 -7.19
CA LEU A 31 0.52 -5.48 -5.77
C LEU A 31 1.38 -6.43 -4.93
N VAL A 32 2.04 -5.86 -3.91
CA VAL A 32 2.79 -6.67 -2.94
C VAL A 32 1.82 -7.29 -1.93
N SER A 33 1.90 -8.60 -1.78
CA SER A 33 1.16 -9.39 -0.79
C SER A 33 2.13 -10.32 -0.04
N PRO A 34 1.91 -10.59 1.26
CA PRO A 34 2.63 -11.65 1.96
C PRO A 34 2.36 -13.01 1.30
N ASP A 35 3.36 -13.88 1.34
CA ASP A 35 3.31 -15.25 0.82
C ASP A 35 2.45 -16.18 1.69
N LYS A 36 2.34 -15.86 2.99
CA LYS A 36 1.57 -16.60 4.00
C LYS A 36 0.57 -15.68 4.70
N PRO A 37 -0.49 -16.23 5.30
CA PRO A 37 -1.40 -15.46 6.14
C PRO A 37 -0.64 -14.78 7.29
N VAL A 38 -0.88 -13.48 7.46
CA VAL A 38 -0.34 -12.68 8.57
C VAL A 38 -1.48 -11.89 9.20
N PRO A 39 -1.39 -11.55 10.50
CA PRO A 39 -2.38 -10.68 11.14
C PRO A 39 -2.48 -9.31 10.45
N ASN A 40 -3.68 -8.74 10.40
CA ASN A 40 -3.88 -7.38 9.91
C ASN A 40 -3.06 -6.38 10.74
N GLY A 41 -2.35 -5.48 10.05
CA GLY A 41 -1.49 -4.49 10.70
C GLY A 41 -0.14 -5.02 11.18
N ALA A 42 0.24 -6.26 10.82
CA ALA A 42 1.60 -6.76 11.04
C ALA A 42 2.62 -5.78 10.46
N LYS A 43 3.60 -5.38 11.28
CA LYS A 43 4.65 -4.44 10.88
C LYS A 43 5.64 -5.16 9.98
N LEU A 44 6.04 -4.49 8.90
CA LEU A 44 7.23 -4.88 8.14
C LEU A 44 8.45 -4.59 9.03
N GLY A 45 9.27 -5.60 9.25
CA GLY A 45 10.52 -5.56 10.00
C GLY A 45 11.73 -5.84 9.13
#